data_AF-A1SCK3-F1
#
_entry.id   AF-A1SCK3-F1
#
_cell.length_a   1.000
_cell.length_b   1.000
_cell.length_c   1.000
_cell.angle_alpha   90.00
_cell.angle_beta   90.00
_cell.angle_gamma   90.00
#
_symmetry.space_group_name_H-M   'P 1'
#
loop_
_entity.id
_entity.type
_entity.pdbx_description
1 polymer ?
#
loop_
_entity_poly.entity_id
_entity_poly.type
_entity_poly.pdbx_seq_one_letter_code
_entity_poly.pdbx_strand_id
1 'polypeptide(L)'
;MVAVTDDDLSALRSQICHLAADWLAGAGDSLWVSAWATQDSDTEAVALLTQMVGQLGQEAADAFDRERWYAATALTRQIVEAHYLMAVFRDDASQRGRWLTASTNRIEKSFRPGQMRQAGGFSPSEYKQHCTWGGHPNPSARWLLPNHTGKVHPSILMADLGMHLTETVDLLVAVLKMIPSADALVEHLPPQGDLPDTYRQWRAEDPLSGRVKIPDSPADL
;
A
#
# COMPACT_ATOMS: atom_id res chain seq x y z
N MET A 1 6.18 30.23 -14.52
CA MET A 1 6.07 28.81 -14.14
C MET A 1 6.88 28.01 -15.14
N VAL A 2 7.90 27.31 -14.68
CA VAL A 2 8.56 26.27 -15.48
C VAL A 2 7.53 25.12 -15.58
N ALA A 3 7.32 24.59 -16.78
CA ALA A 3 6.40 23.46 -16.96
C ALA A 3 7.02 22.21 -16.32
N VAL A 4 6.26 21.51 -15.49
CA VAL A 4 6.67 20.22 -14.91
C VAL A 4 6.85 19.21 -16.04
N THR A 5 7.99 18.54 -16.08
CA THR A 5 8.31 17.53 -17.10
C THR A 5 7.83 16.15 -16.68
N ASP A 6 7.76 15.21 -17.62
CA ASP A 6 7.38 13.82 -17.30
C ASP A 6 8.45 13.13 -16.43
N ASP A 7 9.72 13.52 -16.58
CA ASP A 7 10.83 13.09 -15.73
C ASP A 7 10.66 13.62 -14.30
N ASP A 8 10.25 14.89 -14.13
CA ASP A 8 9.94 15.47 -12.81
C ASP A 8 8.78 14.72 -12.13
N LEU A 9 7.72 14.40 -12.88
CA LEU A 9 6.60 13.62 -12.36
C LEU A 9 7.01 12.18 -11.99
N SER A 10 7.90 11.56 -12.78
CA SER A 10 8.44 10.24 -12.47
C SER A 10 9.27 10.25 -11.19
N ALA A 11 10.13 11.26 -11.01
CA ALA A 11 10.89 11.43 -9.77
C ALA A 11 9.98 11.66 -8.57
N LEU A 12 8.93 12.48 -8.73
CA LEU A 12 7.94 12.74 -7.68
C LEU A 12 7.17 11.48 -7.27
N ARG A 13 6.79 10.63 -8.22
CA ARG A 13 6.16 9.31 -7.96
C ARG A 13 7.10 8.38 -7.18
N SER A 14 8.37 8.34 -7.55
CA SER A 14 9.37 7.52 -6.84
C SER A 14 9.53 8.02 -5.40
N GLN A 15 9.71 9.34 -5.24
CA GLN A 15 9.88 9.98 -3.94
C GLN A 15 8.69 9.72 -3.00
N ILE A 16 7.44 9.87 -3.47
CA ILE A 16 6.27 9.63 -2.61
C ILE A 16 6.15 8.16 -2.19
N CYS A 17 6.50 7.22 -3.07
CA CYS A 17 6.49 5.79 -2.74
C CYS A 17 7.50 5.48 -1.63
N HIS A 18 8.74 5.94 -1.79
CA HIS A 18 9.80 5.74 -0.78
C HIS A 18 9.46 6.38 0.55
N LEU A 19 9.07 7.66 0.56
CA LEU A 19 8.71 8.37 1.80
C LEU A 19 7.55 7.69 2.54
N ALA A 20 6.50 7.27 1.83
CA ALA A 20 5.37 6.60 2.45
C ALA A 20 5.74 5.21 2.99
N ALA A 21 6.52 4.42 2.22
CA ALA A 21 6.95 3.10 2.62
C ALA A 21 7.91 3.14 3.82
N ASP A 22 8.88 4.04 3.81
CA ASP A 22 9.84 4.24 4.91
C ASP A 22 9.13 4.68 6.18
N TRP A 23 8.18 5.62 6.06
CA TRP A 23 7.41 6.05 7.21
C TRP A 23 6.55 4.91 7.78
N LEU A 24 5.90 4.10 6.92
CA LEU A 24 5.15 2.93 7.37
C LEU A 24 6.08 1.90 8.04
N ALA A 25 7.25 1.62 7.48
CA ALA A 25 8.21 0.71 8.11
C ALA A 25 8.62 1.19 9.52
N GLY A 26 9.02 2.47 9.64
CA GLY A 26 9.38 3.06 10.92
C GLY A 26 8.20 3.14 11.91
N ALA A 27 7.00 3.44 11.43
CA ALA A 27 5.79 3.45 12.25
C ALA A 27 5.48 2.05 12.79
N GLY A 28 5.62 1.02 11.96
CA GLY A 28 5.47 -0.38 12.36
C GLY A 28 6.45 -0.76 13.48
N ASP A 29 7.72 -0.37 13.37
CA ASP A 29 8.74 -0.64 14.39
C ASP A 29 8.44 0.09 15.71
N SER A 30 8.07 1.37 15.67
CA SER A 30 7.67 2.12 16.87
C SER A 30 6.44 1.52 17.56
N LEU A 31 5.44 1.12 16.77
CA LEU A 31 4.22 0.50 17.29
C LEU A 31 4.52 -0.88 17.88
N TRP A 32 5.44 -1.64 17.30
CA TRP A 32 5.86 -2.93 17.84
C TRP A 32 6.52 -2.78 19.22
N VAL A 33 7.43 -1.82 19.38
CA VAL A 33 8.05 -1.50 20.68
C VAL A 33 6.97 -1.13 21.71
N SER A 34 6.00 -0.32 21.29
CA SER A 34 4.90 0.10 22.17
C SER A 34 4.02 -1.09 22.58
N ALA A 35 3.62 -1.93 21.63
CA ALA A 35 2.82 -3.14 21.88
C ALA A 35 3.53 -4.10 22.83
N TRP A 36 4.84 -4.30 22.65
CA TRP A 36 5.65 -5.14 23.54
C TRP A 36 5.70 -4.57 24.97
N ALA A 37 5.88 -3.26 25.11
CA ALA A 37 5.97 -2.60 26.41
C ALA A 37 4.63 -2.61 27.17
N THR A 38 3.51 -2.45 26.46
CA THR A 38 2.17 -2.37 27.06
C THR A 38 1.44 -3.71 27.11
N GLN A 39 1.93 -4.72 26.39
CA GLN A 39 1.26 -6.01 26.18
C GLN A 39 -0.14 -5.84 25.53
N ASP A 40 -0.27 -4.86 24.64
CA ASP A 40 -1.52 -4.52 23.95
C ASP A 40 -1.60 -5.26 22.60
N SER A 41 -2.47 -6.28 22.53
CA SER A 41 -2.66 -7.10 21.33
C SER A 41 -3.29 -6.35 20.15
N ASP A 42 -4.05 -5.27 20.39
CA ASP A 42 -4.60 -4.47 19.31
C ASP A 42 -3.49 -3.67 18.64
N THR A 43 -2.62 -3.07 19.44
CA THR A 43 -1.42 -2.37 18.96
C THR A 43 -0.47 -3.35 18.26
N GLU A 44 -0.31 -4.56 18.79
CA GLU A 44 0.52 -5.61 18.19
C GLU A 44 0.04 -5.99 16.78
N ALA A 45 -1.27 -6.22 16.61
CA ALA A 45 -1.84 -6.57 15.32
C ALA A 45 -1.62 -5.47 14.27
N VAL A 46 -1.78 -4.20 14.67
CA VAL A 46 -1.56 -3.04 13.81
C VAL A 46 -0.08 -2.87 13.48
N ALA A 47 0.81 -3.05 14.45
CA ALA A 47 2.26 -2.99 14.25
C ALA A 47 2.73 -4.00 13.21
N LEU A 48 2.34 -5.27 13.37
CA LEU A 48 2.72 -6.36 12.46
C LEU A 48 2.27 -6.09 11.02
N LEU A 49 1.02 -5.71 10.83
CA LEU A 49 0.50 -5.39 9.50
C LEU A 49 1.22 -4.17 8.89
N THR A 50 1.50 -3.16 9.70
CA THR A 50 2.21 -1.95 9.27
C THR A 50 3.65 -2.26 8.84
N GLN A 51 4.36 -3.11 9.59
CA GLN A 51 5.70 -3.58 9.21
C GLN A 51 5.68 -4.36 7.89
N MET A 52 4.70 -5.24 7.70
CA MET A 52 4.53 -5.97 6.43
C MET A 52 4.35 -5.00 5.26
N VAL A 53 3.48 -3.99 5.39
CA VAL A 53 3.26 -3.00 4.33
C VAL A 53 4.51 -2.16 4.07
N GLY A 54 5.18 -1.68 5.12
CA GLY A 54 6.40 -0.88 5.00
C GLY A 54 7.48 -1.62 4.21
N GLN A 55 7.79 -2.87 4.59
CA GLN A 55 8.78 -3.69 3.89
C GLN A 55 8.38 -3.99 2.45
N LEU A 56 7.11 -4.36 2.21
CA LEU A 56 6.61 -4.58 0.85
C LEU A 56 6.70 -3.30 0.01
N GLY A 57 6.39 -2.14 0.59
CA GLY A 57 6.43 -0.84 -0.05
C GLY A 57 7.84 -0.42 -0.46
N GLN A 58 8.81 -0.61 0.44
CA GLN A 58 10.22 -0.32 0.18
C GLN A 58 10.73 -1.13 -1.00
N GLU A 59 10.49 -2.44 -0.97
CA GLU A 59 10.90 -3.34 -2.06
C GLU A 59 10.14 -3.07 -3.36
N ALA A 60 8.86 -2.68 -3.29
CA ALA A 60 8.09 -2.32 -4.48
C ALA A 60 8.63 -1.04 -5.14
N ALA A 61 8.93 0.00 -4.35
CA ALA A 61 9.50 1.25 -4.84
C ALA A 61 10.88 1.01 -5.47
N ASP A 62 11.76 0.28 -4.79
CA ASP A 62 13.06 -0.14 -5.30
C ASP A 62 12.95 -0.95 -6.61
N ALA A 63 11.98 -1.87 -6.68
CA ALA A 63 11.74 -2.66 -7.87
C ALA A 63 11.26 -1.80 -9.04
N PHE A 64 10.41 -0.79 -8.81
CA PHE A 64 10.05 0.17 -9.84
C PHE A 64 11.25 1.00 -10.31
N ASP A 65 12.08 1.53 -9.40
CA ASP A 65 13.28 2.31 -9.77
C ASP A 65 14.29 1.49 -10.60
N ARG A 66 14.33 0.17 -10.37
CA ARG A 66 15.19 -0.79 -11.11
C ARG A 66 14.49 -1.38 -12.35
N GLU A 67 13.36 -0.83 -12.76
CA GLU A 67 12.55 -1.28 -13.91
C GLU A 67 12.13 -2.75 -13.84
N ARG A 68 11.99 -3.30 -12.63
CA ARG A 68 11.50 -4.66 -12.37
C ARG A 68 9.97 -4.66 -12.23
N TRP A 69 9.29 -4.14 -13.25
CA TRP A 69 7.86 -3.80 -13.22
C TRP A 69 6.95 -4.95 -12.78
N TYR A 70 7.19 -6.17 -13.25
CA TYR A 70 6.39 -7.33 -12.86
C TYR A 70 6.53 -7.64 -11.36
N ALA A 71 7.76 -7.60 -10.83
CA ALA A 71 8.02 -7.83 -9.41
C ALA A 71 7.39 -6.72 -8.56
N ALA A 72 7.57 -5.47 -8.97
CA ALA A 72 6.97 -4.32 -8.30
C ALA A 72 5.43 -4.45 -8.26
N THR A 73 4.80 -4.80 -9.39
CA THR A 73 3.34 -4.98 -9.48
C THR A 73 2.84 -6.15 -8.62
N ALA A 74 3.61 -7.23 -8.49
CA ALA A 74 3.29 -8.33 -7.59
C ALA A 74 3.34 -7.91 -6.11
N LEU A 75 4.33 -7.09 -5.73
CA LEU A 75 4.41 -6.52 -4.39
C LEU A 75 3.27 -5.53 -4.12
N THR A 76 2.96 -4.64 -5.07
CA THR A 76 1.80 -3.75 -5.00
C THR A 76 0.52 -4.52 -4.77
N ARG A 77 0.36 -5.69 -5.42
CA ARG A 77 -0.78 -6.57 -5.16
C ARG A 77 -0.84 -6.96 -3.67
N GLN A 78 0.26 -7.40 -3.08
CA GLN A 78 0.27 -7.80 -1.67
C GLN A 78 -0.05 -6.62 -0.75
N ILE A 79 0.41 -5.41 -1.08
CA ILE A 79 0.08 -4.16 -0.37
C ILE A 79 -1.43 -3.88 -0.43
N VAL A 80 -2.08 -4.03 -1.58
CA VAL A 80 -3.56 -3.88 -1.72
C VAL A 80 -4.30 -4.82 -0.77
N GLU A 81 -3.77 -6.02 -0.55
CA GLU A 81 -4.33 -7.00 0.37
C GLU A 81 -4.24 -6.57 1.83
N ALA A 82 -3.06 -6.07 2.20
CA ALA A 82 -2.79 -5.54 3.53
C ALA A 82 -3.59 -4.26 3.80
N HIS A 83 -3.76 -3.41 2.79
CA HIS A 83 -4.65 -2.25 2.82
C HIS A 83 -6.09 -2.66 3.18
N TYR A 84 -6.62 -3.71 2.54
CA TYR A 84 -7.97 -4.19 2.86
C TYR A 84 -8.07 -4.66 4.31
N LEU A 85 -7.04 -5.34 4.83
CA LEU A 85 -7.02 -5.77 6.22
C LEU A 85 -6.95 -4.56 7.18
N MET A 86 -6.16 -3.54 6.85
CA MET A 86 -6.08 -2.31 7.66
C MET A 86 -7.43 -1.59 7.72
N ALA A 87 -8.17 -1.54 6.60
CA ALA A 87 -9.53 -1.02 6.59
C ALA A 87 -10.50 -1.86 7.43
N VAL A 88 -10.36 -3.19 7.41
CA VAL A 88 -11.11 -4.08 8.32
C VAL A 88 -10.79 -3.78 9.79
N PHE A 89 -9.52 -3.52 10.13
CA PHE A 89 -9.11 -3.12 11.48
C PHE A 89 -9.66 -1.76 11.91
N ARG A 90 -9.89 -0.85 10.96
CA ARG A 90 -10.53 0.45 11.20
C ARG A 90 -12.02 0.26 11.53
N ASP A 91 -12.70 -0.56 10.74
CA ASP A 91 -14.15 -0.69 10.79
C ASP A 91 -14.64 -1.63 11.90
N ASP A 92 -13.82 -2.60 12.31
CA ASP A 92 -14.12 -3.54 13.40
C ASP A 92 -12.85 -3.88 14.20
N ALA A 93 -12.68 -3.21 15.34
CA ALA A 93 -11.54 -3.41 16.24
C ALA A 93 -11.41 -4.88 16.71
N SER A 94 -12.51 -5.63 16.82
CA SER A 94 -12.46 -7.04 17.23
C SER A 94 -11.72 -7.93 16.23
N GLN A 95 -11.55 -7.48 14.98
CA GLN A 95 -10.82 -8.21 13.95
C GLN A 95 -9.30 -8.20 14.18
N ARG A 96 -8.76 -7.23 14.91
CA ARG A 96 -7.32 -7.11 15.20
C ARG A 96 -6.81 -8.32 15.96
N GLY A 97 -7.37 -8.56 17.15
CA GLY A 97 -7.05 -9.74 17.97
C GLY A 97 -7.44 -11.07 17.29
N ARG A 98 -8.54 -11.09 16.53
CA ARG A 98 -8.96 -12.29 15.76
C ARG A 98 -7.96 -12.65 14.68
N TRP A 99 -7.42 -11.67 13.95
CA TRP A 99 -6.40 -11.88 12.94
C TRP A 99 -5.09 -12.33 13.58
N LEU A 100 -4.63 -11.62 14.62
CA LEU A 100 -3.38 -11.89 15.33
C LEU A 100 -3.29 -13.34 15.84
N THR A 101 -4.40 -13.87 16.34
CA THR A 101 -4.47 -15.23 16.93
C THR A 101 -5.04 -16.29 15.98
N ALA A 102 -5.30 -15.93 14.72
CA ALA A 102 -5.90 -16.85 13.76
C ALA A 102 -4.94 -17.99 13.39
N SER A 103 -5.46 -19.21 13.36
CA SER A 103 -4.77 -20.31 12.68
C SER A 103 -4.78 -20.12 11.17
N THR A 104 -3.89 -20.79 10.44
CA THR A 104 -3.82 -20.74 8.97
C THR A 104 -5.19 -20.98 8.31
N ASN A 105 -5.92 -22.01 8.74
CA ASN A 105 -7.27 -22.30 8.24
C ASN A 105 -8.29 -21.18 8.54
N ARG A 106 -8.12 -20.41 9.62
CA ARG A 106 -8.96 -19.23 9.89
C ARG A 106 -8.55 -18.04 9.03
N ILE A 107 -7.25 -17.82 8.80
CA ILE A 107 -6.76 -16.81 7.86
C ILE A 107 -7.39 -17.03 6.47
N GLU A 108 -7.31 -18.26 5.95
CA GLU A 108 -7.87 -18.62 4.63
C GLU A 108 -9.40 -18.47 4.54
N LYS A 109 -10.12 -18.55 5.66
CA LYS A 109 -11.58 -18.52 5.72
C LYS A 109 -12.20 -17.19 6.07
N SER A 110 -11.49 -16.34 6.81
CA SER A 110 -12.01 -15.09 7.37
C SER A 110 -11.25 -13.86 6.90
N PHE A 111 -9.99 -14.04 6.49
CA PHE A 111 -9.10 -12.97 6.06
C PHE A 111 -8.57 -13.20 4.64
N ARG A 112 -9.32 -13.95 3.81
CA ARG A 112 -8.99 -14.03 2.39
C ARG A 112 -9.30 -12.71 1.70
N PRO A 113 -8.58 -12.35 0.64
CA PRO A 113 -8.65 -11.01 0.06
C PRO A 113 -10.06 -10.61 -0.37
N GLY A 114 -10.82 -11.53 -0.98
CA GLY A 114 -12.19 -11.26 -1.40
C GLY A 114 -13.16 -10.90 -0.26
N GLN A 115 -12.94 -11.44 0.94
CA GLN A 115 -13.73 -11.09 2.12
C GLN A 115 -13.33 -9.73 2.69
N MET A 116 -12.03 -9.50 2.86
CA MET A 116 -11.53 -8.21 3.38
C MET A 116 -11.91 -7.06 2.44
N ARG A 117 -11.75 -7.26 1.13
CA ARG A 117 -12.21 -6.33 0.09
C ARG A 117 -13.69 -5.99 0.23
N GLN A 118 -14.53 -7.00 0.40
CA GLN A 118 -15.97 -6.81 0.54
C GLN A 118 -16.31 -6.08 1.85
N ALA A 119 -15.67 -6.46 2.96
CA ALA A 119 -15.89 -5.85 4.26
C ALA A 119 -15.47 -4.37 4.29
N GLY A 120 -14.33 -4.03 3.69
CA GLY A 120 -13.84 -2.66 3.59
C GLY A 120 -14.47 -1.82 2.45
N GLY A 121 -15.42 -2.37 1.69
CA GLY A 121 -16.14 -1.63 0.66
C GLY A 121 -15.35 -1.33 -0.63
N PHE A 122 -14.31 -2.10 -0.92
CA PHE A 122 -13.42 -1.88 -2.08
C PHE A 122 -13.95 -2.48 -3.38
N SER A 123 -13.53 -1.94 -4.53
CA SER A 123 -14.03 -2.36 -5.85
C SER A 123 -13.57 -3.79 -6.22
N PRO A 124 -14.47 -4.66 -6.72
CA PRO A 124 -14.06 -5.95 -7.27
C PRO A 124 -13.20 -5.82 -8.54
N SER A 125 -13.38 -4.76 -9.33
CA SER A 125 -12.69 -4.59 -10.61
C SER A 125 -11.21 -4.26 -10.40
N GLU A 126 -10.91 -3.32 -9.50
CA GLU A 126 -9.56 -2.94 -9.09
C GLU A 126 -8.78 -4.14 -8.56
N TYR A 127 -9.39 -4.93 -7.67
CA TYR A 127 -8.80 -6.16 -7.18
C TYR A 127 -8.49 -7.17 -8.30
N LYS A 128 -9.44 -7.38 -9.22
CA LYS A 128 -9.26 -8.29 -10.37
C LYS A 128 -8.10 -7.83 -11.26
N GLN A 129 -7.94 -6.52 -11.42
CA GLN A 129 -6.86 -5.91 -12.19
C GLN A 129 -5.48 -6.22 -11.58
N HIS A 130 -5.27 -5.98 -10.28
CA HIS A 130 -4.02 -6.36 -9.61
C HIS A 130 -3.74 -7.88 -9.69
N CYS A 131 -4.79 -8.72 -9.57
CA CYS A 131 -4.65 -10.16 -9.77
C CYS A 131 -4.23 -10.53 -11.21
N THR A 132 -4.65 -9.75 -12.20
CA THR A 132 -4.36 -9.99 -13.61
C THR A 132 -2.91 -9.68 -13.97
N TRP A 133 -2.29 -8.67 -13.34
CA TRP A 133 -0.92 -8.26 -13.69
C TRP A 133 0.16 -8.68 -12.70
N GLY A 134 -0.15 -8.74 -11.40
CA GLY A 134 0.81 -9.06 -10.35
C GLY A 134 0.46 -10.28 -9.51
N GLY A 135 -0.82 -10.70 -9.48
CA GLY A 135 -1.26 -11.78 -8.59
C GLY A 135 -1.10 -13.20 -9.13
N HIS A 136 -1.01 -13.36 -10.46
CA HIS A 136 -0.83 -14.67 -11.11
C HIS A 136 0.19 -14.60 -12.25
N PRO A 137 0.87 -15.71 -12.58
CA PRO A 137 1.64 -15.84 -13.82
C PRO A 137 0.70 -15.82 -15.04
N ASN A 138 0.26 -14.63 -15.43
CA ASN A 138 -0.72 -14.42 -16.49
C ASN A 138 -0.03 -13.81 -17.72
N PRO A 139 -0.14 -14.41 -18.92
CA PRO A 139 0.42 -13.86 -20.15
C PRO A 139 -0.05 -12.44 -20.48
N SER A 140 -1.21 -11.99 -19.99
CA SER A 140 -1.65 -10.60 -20.14
C SER A 140 -0.74 -9.59 -19.43
N ALA A 141 0.09 -10.03 -18.48
CA ALA A 141 1.06 -9.21 -17.76
C ALA A 141 2.40 -9.06 -18.50
N ARG A 142 2.58 -9.69 -19.68
CA ARG A 142 3.87 -9.71 -20.40
C ARG A 142 4.46 -8.33 -20.69
N TRP A 143 3.62 -7.30 -20.83
CA TRP A 143 4.05 -5.92 -21.07
C TRP A 143 4.85 -5.31 -19.90
N LEU A 144 4.85 -5.96 -18.73
CA LEU A 144 5.69 -5.62 -17.57
C LEU A 144 7.09 -6.26 -17.62
N LEU A 145 7.38 -7.05 -18.67
CA LEU A 145 8.66 -7.73 -18.83
C LEU A 145 9.49 -7.09 -19.95
N PRO A 146 10.84 -7.15 -19.87
CA PRO A 146 11.70 -6.67 -20.94
C PRO A 146 11.34 -7.27 -22.30
N ASN A 147 11.54 -6.51 -23.37
CA ASN A 147 11.32 -6.92 -24.76
C ASN A 147 9.87 -7.24 -25.16
N HIS A 148 8.89 -6.91 -24.32
CA HIS A 148 7.47 -7.04 -24.64
C HIS A 148 6.87 -5.64 -24.79
N THR A 149 6.33 -5.33 -25.97
CA THR A 149 5.73 -4.02 -26.24
C THR A 149 4.33 -3.94 -25.63
N GLY A 150 4.12 -2.99 -24.73
CA GLY A 150 2.81 -2.47 -24.35
C GLY A 150 2.54 -1.14 -25.07
N LYS A 151 1.28 -0.72 -25.10
CA LYS A 151 0.93 0.61 -25.60
C LYS A 151 1.16 1.72 -24.56
N VAL A 152 1.33 1.34 -23.29
CA VAL A 152 1.60 2.24 -22.16
C VAL A 152 2.86 1.80 -21.44
N HIS A 153 3.66 2.77 -21.00
CA HIS A 153 4.87 2.52 -20.24
C HIS A 153 4.54 2.07 -18.81
N PRO A 154 5.13 0.98 -18.29
CA PRO A 154 4.82 0.46 -16.94
C PRO A 154 5.04 1.41 -15.76
N SER A 155 5.81 2.49 -15.94
CA SER A 155 6.04 3.50 -14.90
C SER A 155 4.74 4.13 -14.36
N ILE A 156 3.63 4.09 -15.12
CA ILE A 156 2.34 4.55 -14.63
C ILE A 156 1.87 3.81 -13.36
N LEU A 157 2.32 2.56 -13.17
CA LEU A 157 1.94 1.73 -12.02
C LEU A 157 2.64 2.16 -10.74
N MET A 158 3.67 3.02 -10.82
CA MET A 158 4.26 3.64 -9.64
C MET A 158 3.29 4.63 -8.99
N ALA A 159 2.45 5.32 -9.76
CA ALA A 159 1.39 6.17 -9.21
C ALA A 159 0.33 5.35 -8.46
N ASP A 160 0.03 4.14 -8.96
CA ASP A 160 -0.85 3.19 -8.27
C ASP A 160 -0.23 2.69 -6.95
N LEU A 161 1.05 2.35 -6.92
CA LEU A 161 1.76 2.04 -5.67
C LEU A 161 1.69 3.21 -4.68
N GLY A 162 2.01 4.43 -5.12
CA GLY A 162 1.96 5.63 -4.29
C GLY A 162 0.57 5.87 -3.68
N MET A 163 -0.49 5.60 -4.44
CA MET A 163 -1.87 5.70 -3.96
C MET A 163 -2.13 4.69 -2.84
N HIS A 164 -1.83 3.40 -3.04
CA HIS A 164 -2.08 2.39 -2.01
C HIS A 164 -1.27 2.62 -0.74
N LEU A 165 -0.02 3.08 -0.86
CA LEU A 165 0.83 3.41 0.29
C LEU A 165 0.30 4.61 1.07
N THR A 166 -0.01 5.71 0.39
CA THR A 166 -0.52 6.94 1.04
C THR A 166 -1.91 6.73 1.66
N GLU A 167 -2.81 6.00 1.00
CA GLU A 167 -4.09 5.62 1.60
C GLU A 167 -3.90 4.67 2.79
N THR A 168 -2.87 3.82 2.79
CA THR A 168 -2.55 2.97 3.95
C THR A 168 -2.02 3.80 5.13
N VAL A 169 -1.27 4.88 4.87
CA VAL A 169 -0.89 5.86 5.90
C VAL A 169 -2.13 6.47 6.55
N ASP A 170 -3.10 6.91 5.73
CA ASP A 170 -4.36 7.48 6.24
C ASP A 170 -5.17 6.46 7.05
N LEU A 171 -5.24 5.21 6.57
CA LEU A 171 -5.89 4.11 7.29
C LEU A 171 -5.21 3.81 8.62
N LEU A 172 -3.88 3.76 8.66
CA LEU A 172 -3.13 3.55 9.89
C LEU A 172 -3.45 4.65 10.91
N VAL A 173 -3.39 5.92 10.51
CA VAL A 173 -3.72 7.04 11.39
C VAL A 173 -5.17 6.94 11.89
N ALA A 174 -6.11 6.53 11.04
CA ALA A 174 -7.50 6.30 11.44
C ALA A 174 -7.64 5.14 12.45
N VAL A 175 -6.92 4.03 12.23
CA VAL A 175 -6.89 2.87 13.12
C VAL A 175 -6.33 3.23 14.49
N LEU A 176 -5.23 3.98 14.53
CA LEU A 176 -4.58 4.39 15.78
C LEU A 176 -5.51 5.24 16.64
N LYS A 177 -6.30 6.15 16.05
CA LYS A 177 -7.32 6.95 16.77
C LYS A 177 -8.41 6.12 17.44
N MET A 178 -8.58 4.86 17.04
CA MET A 178 -9.55 3.94 17.65
C MET A 178 -8.95 3.13 18.81
N ILE A 179 -7.64 3.19 19.04
CA ILE A 179 -6.98 2.52 20.16
C ILE A 179 -7.09 3.44 21.39
N PRO A 180 -7.55 2.97 22.56
CA PRO A 180 -7.71 3.82 23.76
C PRO A 180 -6.43 4.56 24.19
N SER A 181 -5.25 4.04 23.84
CA SER A 181 -3.92 4.62 24.09
C SER A 181 -3.37 5.44 22.89
N ALA A 182 -4.23 5.84 21.95
CA ALA A 182 -3.87 6.53 20.70
C ALA A 182 -2.88 7.68 20.89
N ASP A 183 -3.15 8.58 21.83
CA ASP A 183 -2.36 9.81 22.01
C ASP A 183 -0.89 9.49 22.34
N ALA A 184 -0.66 8.51 23.23
CA ALA A 184 0.69 8.06 23.58
C ALA A 184 1.36 7.32 22.40
N LEU A 185 0.60 6.55 21.62
CA LEU A 185 1.15 5.85 20.45
C LEU A 185 1.58 6.82 19.35
N VAL A 186 0.80 7.87 19.11
CA VAL A 186 1.08 8.89 18.09
C VAL A 186 2.34 9.68 18.43
N GLU A 187 2.59 9.97 19.71
CA GLU A 187 3.83 10.63 20.17
C GLU A 187 5.10 9.82 19.91
N HIS A 188 4.99 8.49 19.75
CA HIS A 188 6.11 7.59 19.50
C HIS A 188 6.32 7.23 18.02
N LEU A 189 5.44 7.70 17.12
CA LEU A 189 5.63 7.49 15.69
C LEU A 189 6.85 8.29 15.18
N PRO A 190 7.56 7.77 14.16
CA PRO A 190 8.62 8.55 13.53
C PRO A 190 8.04 9.83 12.91
N PRO A 191 8.83 10.92 12.86
CA PRO A 191 8.41 12.13 12.17
C PRO A 191 8.10 11.81 10.71
N GLN A 192 7.04 12.42 10.17
CA GLN A 192 6.65 12.24 8.77
C GLN A 192 7.64 12.92 7.78
N GLY A 193 8.57 13.75 8.27
CA GLY A 193 9.54 14.44 7.42
C GLY A 193 8.86 15.21 6.29
N ASP A 194 9.35 15.01 5.07
CA ASP A 194 8.84 15.67 3.86
C ASP A 194 7.55 15.03 3.30
N LEU A 195 7.13 13.87 3.83
CA LEU A 195 5.98 13.11 3.31
C LEU A 195 4.71 13.96 3.10
N PRO A 196 4.27 14.83 4.05
CA PRO A 196 3.06 15.63 3.86
C PRO A 196 3.20 16.67 2.75
N ASP A 197 4.40 17.25 2.59
CA ASP A 197 4.68 18.24 1.56
C ASP A 197 4.77 17.60 0.18
N THR A 198 5.52 16.50 0.06
CA THR A 198 5.60 15.71 -1.18
C THR A 198 4.23 15.16 -1.59
N TYR A 199 3.41 14.70 -0.64
CA TYR A 199 2.05 14.25 -0.93
C TYR A 199 1.20 15.40 -1.49
N ARG A 200 1.22 16.59 -0.87
CA ARG A 200 0.49 17.76 -1.36
C ARG A 200 0.95 18.17 -2.77
N GLN A 201 2.26 18.16 -3.00
CA GLN A 201 2.83 18.47 -4.31
C GLN A 201 2.39 17.45 -5.36
N TRP A 202 2.53 16.16 -5.07
CA TRP A 202 2.11 15.07 -5.95
C TRP A 202 0.64 15.17 -6.33
N ARG A 203 -0.24 15.42 -5.34
CA ARG A 203 -1.67 15.62 -5.57
C ARG A 203 -2.02 16.85 -6.41
N ALA A 204 -1.15 17.85 -6.47
CA ALA A 204 -1.36 19.09 -7.21
C ALA A 204 -0.79 19.03 -8.64
N GLU A 205 0.31 18.30 -8.84
CA GLU A 205 1.11 18.35 -10.07
C GLU A 205 0.90 17.13 -10.98
N ASP A 206 0.68 15.94 -10.41
CA ASP A 206 0.60 14.69 -11.19
C ASP A 206 -0.85 14.33 -11.53
N PRO A 207 -1.26 14.30 -12.81
CA PRO A 207 -2.61 13.88 -13.20
C PRO A 207 -2.92 12.42 -12.83
N LEU A 208 -1.90 11.59 -12.59
CA LEU A 208 -2.05 10.21 -12.12
C LEU A 208 -2.19 10.10 -10.60
N SER A 209 -2.10 11.20 -9.86
CA SER A 209 -2.18 11.17 -8.39
C SER A 209 -3.58 10.79 -7.87
N GLY A 210 -4.61 10.90 -8.72
CA GLY A 210 -5.97 10.44 -8.42
C GLY A 210 -6.13 8.92 -8.55
N ARG A 211 -7.35 8.40 -8.45
CA ARG A 211 -7.58 6.96 -8.64
C ARG A 211 -7.30 6.58 -10.10
N VAL A 212 -6.10 6.05 -10.34
CA VAL A 212 -5.63 5.58 -11.64
C VAL A 212 -6.61 4.53 -12.15
N LYS A 213 -7.24 4.81 -13.30
CA LYS A 213 -7.91 3.75 -14.05
C LYS A 213 -6.85 2.94 -14.74
N ILE A 214 -6.43 1.84 -14.11
CA ILE A 214 -5.51 0.92 -14.76
C ILE A 214 -6.31 0.16 -15.84
N PRO A 215 -5.79 -0.01 -17.07
CA PRO A 215 -6.57 -0.54 -18.20
C PRO A 215 -6.89 -2.01 -18.00
N ASP A 216 -8.12 -2.47 -18.26
CA ASP A 216 -8.51 -3.89 -18.10
C ASP A 216 -7.68 -4.86 -18.96
N SER A 217 -7.13 -4.37 -20.08
CA SER A 217 -6.24 -5.08 -20.99
C SER A 217 -5.11 -4.17 -21.48
N PRO A 218 -3.92 -4.70 -21.80
CA PRO A 218 -2.90 -3.95 -22.54
C PRO A 218 -3.39 -3.45 -23.91
N ALA A 219 -4.48 -4.03 -24.43
CA ALA A 219 -5.11 -3.62 -25.68
C ALA A 219 -6.02 -2.39 -25.54
N ASP A 220 -6.46 -2.07 -24.31
CA ASP A 220 -7.52 -1.07 -24.05
C ASP A 220 -7.02 0.37 -23.89
N LEU A 221 -5.70 0.59 -24.03
CA LEU A 221 -5.10 1.92 -24.24
C LEU A 221 -4.22 1.89 -25.48
#